data_AF-A0AAP4B7Z6-F1
#
_entry.id   AF-A0AAP4B7Z6-F1
#
_cell.length_a   1.000
_cell.length_b   1.000
_cell.length_c   1.000
_cell.angle_alpha   90.00
_cell.angle_beta   90.00
_cell.angle_gamma   90.00
#
_symmetry.space_group_name_H-M   'P 1'
#
loop_
_entity.id
_entity.type
_entity.pdbx_description
1 polymer ?
#
loop_
_entity_poly.entity_id
_entity_poly.type
_entity_poly.pdbx_seq_one_letter_code
_entity_poly.pdbx_strand_id
1 'polypeptide(L)'
;MMKKRFFSILLSLCMVLMLFPATAFAEESVNVTFEFDYGNLPEGRNSSEMIVKENGIELPDLKDCGERQFLGWQIKNSDDLYVYQAGEEYWPSESMTFVAVYDEYITLTVPFTTMVKLDGDIAPGETTFDLAIVAANASEERYADVVVSGSVTTIGAGDYQGTLTFTGPEQQLWSMLSEGAFVQQVNAGEENWTYDDTVYGLLLSQIAAYAMSPEEGFVMLILPAACEEKDGVLYYDIDWETIDLDKDVLDEMRFTNTYTKNVTESTESTEPTESAKPTESAKPTEPTKPTEPTENNPDTGAATSPQTGDNSSLMLWLALLIVSAAGVIGAGVCSKRRNSRAK
;
A
#
# COMPACT_ATOMS: atom_id res chain seq x y z
N MET A 1 -16.67 -61.79 -64.60
CA MET A 1 -16.89 -62.69 -63.44
C MET A 1 -16.02 -62.32 -62.21
N MET A 2 -15.64 -61.03 -62.03
CA MET A 2 -14.75 -60.58 -60.92
C MET A 2 -15.45 -59.75 -59.83
N LYS A 3 -16.65 -59.19 -60.07
CA LYS A 3 -17.36 -58.34 -59.09
C LYS A 3 -17.78 -59.07 -57.80
N LYS A 4 -18.08 -60.38 -57.88
CA LYS A 4 -18.52 -61.17 -56.70
C LYS A 4 -17.38 -61.51 -55.75
N ARG A 5 -16.13 -61.60 -56.26
CA ARG A 5 -14.95 -61.92 -55.44
C ARG A 5 -14.45 -60.74 -54.62
N PHE A 6 -14.50 -59.52 -55.18
CA PHE A 6 -14.17 -58.30 -54.43
C PHE A 6 -15.17 -58.03 -53.30
N PHE A 7 -16.46 -58.26 -53.52
CA PHE A 7 -17.48 -58.08 -52.47
C PHE A 7 -17.27 -59.04 -51.30
N SER A 8 -16.87 -60.29 -51.58
CA SER A 8 -16.58 -61.29 -50.54
C SER A 8 -15.33 -60.94 -49.71
N ILE A 9 -14.29 -60.41 -50.35
CA ILE A 9 -13.05 -59.99 -49.66
C ILE A 9 -13.31 -58.73 -48.84
N LEU A 10 -14.07 -57.77 -49.37
CA LEU A 10 -14.45 -56.56 -48.65
C LEU A 10 -15.33 -56.88 -47.43
N LEU A 11 -16.27 -57.82 -47.56
CA LEU A 11 -17.12 -58.26 -46.46
C LEU A 11 -16.31 -59.00 -45.38
N SER A 12 -15.37 -59.86 -45.77
CA SER A 12 -14.51 -60.54 -44.78
C SER A 12 -13.56 -59.56 -44.09
N LEU A 13 -13.04 -58.55 -44.81
CA LEU A 13 -12.24 -57.49 -44.22
C LEU A 13 -13.06 -56.65 -43.23
N CYS A 14 -14.31 -56.31 -43.57
CA CYS A 14 -15.23 -55.62 -42.64
C CYS A 14 -15.53 -56.45 -41.40
N MET A 15 -15.78 -57.75 -41.53
CA MET A 15 -16.02 -58.61 -40.37
C MET A 15 -14.79 -58.79 -39.48
N VAL A 16 -13.58 -58.82 -40.06
CA VAL A 16 -12.33 -58.84 -39.29
C VAL A 16 -12.06 -57.48 -38.63
N LEU A 17 -12.41 -56.37 -39.26
CA LEU A 17 -12.34 -55.03 -38.66
C LEU A 17 -13.32 -54.87 -37.48
N MET A 18 -14.47 -55.54 -37.50
CA MET A 18 -15.42 -55.56 -36.38
C MET A 18 -15.03 -56.53 -35.25
N LEU A 19 -14.00 -57.36 -35.45
CA LEU A 19 -13.46 -58.28 -34.43
C LEU A 19 -12.31 -57.67 -33.62
N PHE A 20 -11.79 -56.51 -34.00
CA PHE A 20 -11.00 -55.72 -33.07
C PHE A 20 -11.95 -55.22 -31.98
N PRO A 21 -11.71 -55.52 -30.69
CA PRO A 21 -12.45 -54.87 -29.63
C PRO A 21 -12.29 -53.38 -29.86
N ALA A 22 -13.40 -52.68 -30.10
CA ALA A 22 -13.41 -51.25 -29.92
C ALA A 22 -13.04 -51.06 -28.45
N THR A 23 -11.77 -50.76 -28.18
CA THR A 23 -11.36 -50.20 -26.91
C THR A 23 -12.08 -48.87 -26.83
N ALA A 24 -13.30 -48.90 -26.28
CA ALA A 24 -13.92 -47.71 -25.77
C ALA A 24 -12.97 -47.24 -24.67
N PHE A 25 -12.14 -46.26 -24.98
CA PHE A 25 -11.52 -45.45 -23.95
C PHE A 25 -12.71 -44.89 -23.18
N ALA A 26 -12.96 -45.43 -21.99
CA ALA A 26 -13.81 -44.74 -21.05
C ALA A 26 -13.16 -43.38 -20.86
N GLU A 27 -13.87 -42.32 -21.23
CA GLU A 27 -13.42 -40.95 -21.04
C GLU A 27 -13.10 -40.79 -19.55
N GLU A 28 -11.80 -40.78 -19.22
CA GLU A 28 -11.34 -40.79 -17.83
C GLU A 28 -11.56 -39.38 -17.29
N SER A 29 -12.71 -39.20 -16.64
CA SER A 29 -13.07 -37.94 -16.00
C SER A 29 -12.67 -37.97 -14.55
N VAL A 30 -11.98 -36.93 -14.09
CA VAL A 30 -11.60 -36.76 -12.68
C VAL A 30 -12.46 -35.67 -12.05
N ASN A 31 -12.77 -35.82 -10.76
CA ASN A 31 -13.52 -34.81 -10.01
C ASN A 31 -12.55 -33.89 -9.28
N VAL A 32 -12.67 -32.59 -9.49
CA VAL A 32 -11.90 -31.56 -8.78
C VAL A 32 -12.86 -30.75 -7.92
N THR A 33 -12.56 -30.66 -6.63
CA THR A 33 -13.33 -29.89 -5.65
C THR A 33 -12.55 -28.67 -5.20
N PHE A 34 -13.22 -27.55 -4.99
CA PHE A 34 -12.68 -26.30 -4.44
C PHE A 34 -13.33 -26.03 -3.08
N GLU A 35 -12.56 -26.14 -2.01
CA GLU A 35 -12.99 -25.83 -0.64
C GLU A 35 -12.53 -24.43 -0.27
N PHE A 36 -13.45 -23.59 0.19
CA PHE A 36 -13.17 -22.22 0.56
C PHE A 36 -14.19 -21.73 1.61
N ASP A 37 -13.70 -21.07 2.66
CA ASP A 37 -14.54 -20.54 3.74
C ASP A 37 -15.02 -19.10 3.48
N TYR A 38 -14.32 -18.36 2.61
CA TYR A 38 -14.58 -16.95 2.35
C TYR A 38 -14.66 -16.67 0.84
N GLY A 39 -15.48 -15.68 0.48
CA GLY A 39 -15.64 -15.25 -0.89
C GLY A 39 -16.57 -16.11 -1.73
N ASN A 40 -16.67 -15.74 -3.00
CA ASN A 40 -17.57 -16.31 -3.99
C ASN A 40 -16.78 -16.68 -5.25
N LEU A 41 -17.17 -17.79 -5.87
CA LEU A 41 -16.70 -18.14 -7.21
C LEU A 41 -17.16 -17.09 -8.24
N PRO A 42 -16.41 -16.90 -9.34
CA PRO A 42 -16.71 -15.89 -10.33
C PRO A 42 -18.06 -16.14 -11.02
N GLU A 43 -18.69 -15.08 -11.52
CA GLU A 43 -19.98 -15.15 -12.20
C GLU A 43 -19.97 -16.23 -13.30
N GLY A 44 -20.97 -17.12 -13.26
CA GLY A 44 -21.09 -18.25 -14.19
C GLY A 44 -20.52 -19.57 -13.66
N ARG A 45 -19.80 -19.59 -12.53
CA ARG A 45 -19.40 -20.81 -11.83
C ARG A 45 -20.22 -20.97 -10.55
N ASN A 46 -21.21 -21.86 -10.60
CA ASN A 46 -22.16 -22.09 -9.49
C ASN A 46 -21.80 -23.27 -8.59
N SER A 47 -20.70 -23.98 -8.88
CA SER A 47 -20.32 -25.23 -8.21
C SER A 47 -18.86 -25.19 -7.79
N SER A 48 -18.61 -25.57 -6.54
CA SER A 48 -17.29 -25.89 -6.01
C SER A 48 -16.75 -27.23 -6.54
N GLU A 49 -17.58 -28.07 -7.14
CA GLU A 49 -17.16 -29.31 -7.79
C GLU A 49 -17.18 -29.18 -9.30
N MET A 50 -16.14 -29.70 -9.96
CA MET A 50 -16.01 -29.71 -11.41
C MET A 50 -15.52 -31.07 -11.91
N ILE A 51 -16.23 -31.62 -12.90
CA ILE A 51 -15.79 -32.82 -13.61
C ILE A 51 -14.86 -32.38 -14.74
N VAL A 52 -13.60 -32.76 -14.61
CA VAL A 52 -12.53 -32.47 -15.57
C VAL A 52 -12.36 -33.67 -16.48
N LYS A 53 -12.32 -33.43 -17.77
CA LYS A 53 -12.09 -34.44 -18.83
C LYS A 53 -10.93 -33.95 -19.66
N GLU A 54 -10.00 -34.85 -20.03
CA GLU A 54 -8.81 -34.73 -20.93
C GLU A 54 -8.06 -33.38 -21.06
N ASN A 55 -8.72 -32.23 -21.01
CA ASN A 55 -8.21 -30.88 -20.92
C ASN A 55 -7.92 -30.48 -19.46
N GLY A 56 -6.92 -29.63 -19.26
CA GLY A 56 -6.66 -28.98 -17.98
C GLY A 56 -7.80 -28.09 -17.50
N ILE A 57 -7.67 -27.61 -16.27
CA ILE A 57 -8.57 -26.66 -15.64
C ILE A 57 -7.88 -25.33 -15.46
N GLU A 58 -8.59 -24.25 -15.73
CA GLU A 58 -8.19 -22.93 -15.26
C GLU A 58 -8.69 -22.77 -13.82
N LEU A 59 -7.75 -22.48 -12.91
CA LEU A 59 -8.05 -22.29 -11.50
C LEU A 59 -8.85 -20.99 -11.31
N PRO A 60 -10.01 -21.06 -10.61
CA PRO A 60 -10.86 -19.89 -10.45
C PRO A 60 -10.21 -18.88 -9.51
N ASP A 61 -10.59 -17.63 -9.66
CA ASP A 61 -10.38 -16.63 -8.62
C ASP A 61 -11.49 -16.71 -7.56
N LEU A 62 -11.28 -16.15 -6.37
CA LEU A 62 -12.35 -15.90 -5.39
C LEU A 62 -12.54 -14.40 -5.23
N LYS A 63 -13.81 -13.96 -5.31
CA LYS A 63 -14.20 -12.55 -5.13
C LYS A 63 -14.89 -12.36 -3.79
N ASP A 64 -14.92 -11.12 -3.31
CA ASP A 64 -15.65 -10.73 -2.08
C ASP A 64 -15.23 -11.51 -0.82
N CYS A 65 -13.94 -11.76 -0.63
CA CYS A 65 -13.39 -12.51 0.50
C CYS A 65 -13.41 -11.78 1.86
N GLY A 66 -14.13 -10.66 1.97
CA GLY A 66 -14.19 -9.84 3.19
C GLY A 66 -12.86 -9.13 3.47
N GLU A 67 -12.36 -9.23 4.69
CA GLU A 67 -11.08 -8.66 5.16
C GLU A 67 -9.88 -9.54 4.77
N ARG A 68 -10.03 -10.43 3.78
CA ARG A 68 -9.00 -11.37 3.36
C ARG A 68 -8.69 -11.21 1.88
N GLN A 69 -7.42 -11.29 1.54
CA GLN A 69 -6.97 -11.44 0.16
C GLN A 69 -6.95 -12.92 -0.20
N PHE A 70 -7.56 -13.29 -1.32
CA PHE A 70 -7.37 -14.62 -1.87
C PHE A 70 -5.98 -14.71 -2.53
N LEU A 71 -5.15 -15.67 -2.09
CA LEU A 71 -3.81 -15.87 -2.62
C LEU A 71 -3.73 -16.95 -3.69
N GLY A 72 -4.64 -17.91 -3.65
CA GLY A 72 -4.65 -19.04 -4.56
C GLY A 72 -5.11 -20.32 -3.90
N TRP A 73 -4.78 -21.43 -4.53
CA TRP A 73 -5.25 -22.75 -4.18
C TRP A 73 -4.08 -23.66 -3.79
N GLN A 74 -4.26 -24.44 -2.73
CA GLN A 74 -3.33 -25.50 -2.37
C GLN A 74 -4.01 -26.86 -2.49
N ILE A 75 -3.28 -27.90 -2.87
CA ILE A 75 -3.84 -29.26 -2.95
C ILE A 75 -3.95 -29.84 -1.54
N LYS A 76 -5.17 -30.24 -1.16
CA LYS A 76 -5.49 -30.84 0.14
C LYS A 76 -4.72 -32.15 0.34
N ASN A 77 -4.13 -32.32 1.53
CA ASN A 77 -3.34 -33.50 1.90
C ASN A 77 -2.12 -33.77 1.00
N SER A 78 -1.61 -32.74 0.31
CA SER A 78 -0.36 -32.82 -0.44
C SER A 78 0.80 -32.35 0.43
N ASP A 79 1.97 -32.97 0.27
CA ASP A 79 3.23 -32.44 0.81
C ASP A 79 3.71 -31.20 0.01
N ASP A 80 3.06 -30.92 -1.13
CA ASP A 80 3.30 -29.73 -1.93
C ASP A 80 2.67 -28.49 -1.26
N LEU A 81 3.54 -27.58 -0.82
CA LEU A 81 3.16 -26.30 -0.22
C LEU A 81 2.99 -25.19 -1.27
N TYR A 82 3.05 -25.52 -2.56
CA TYR A 82 2.84 -24.55 -3.63
C TYR A 82 1.40 -24.04 -3.64
N VAL A 83 1.26 -22.71 -3.69
CA VAL A 83 -0.02 -22.03 -3.83
C VAL A 83 -0.19 -21.67 -5.30
N TYR A 84 -1.10 -22.38 -5.97
CA TYR A 84 -1.44 -22.18 -7.36
C TYR A 84 -2.33 -20.95 -7.52
N GLN A 85 -1.96 -20.02 -8.39
CA GLN A 85 -2.65 -18.74 -8.53
C GLN A 85 -3.94 -18.87 -9.37
N ALA A 86 -4.86 -17.92 -9.19
CA ALA A 86 -6.02 -17.81 -10.05
C ALA A 86 -5.59 -17.58 -11.52
N GLY A 87 -6.26 -18.24 -12.46
CA GLY A 87 -5.95 -18.18 -13.89
C GLY A 87 -4.85 -19.14 -14.35
N GLU A 88 -4.14 -19.82 -13.42
CA GLU A 88 -3.20 -20.87 -13.80
C GLU A 88 -3.93 -22.11 -14.34
N GLU A 89 -3.31 -22.77 -15.33
CA GLU A 89 -3.82 -24.00 -15.89
C GLU A 89 -3.23 -25.22 -15.17
N TYR A 90 -4.09 -26.10 -14.65
CA TYR A 90 -3.70 -27.30 -13.92
C TYR A 90 -4.23 -28.56 -14.60
N TRP A 91 -3.41 -29.62 -14.65
CA TRP A 91 -3.74 -30.87 -15.35
C TRP A 91 -3.85 -32.04 -14.34
N PRO A 92 -5.04 -32.26 -13.75
CA PRO A 92 -5.22 -33.29 -12.74
C PRO A 92 -5.13 -34.69 -13.36
N SER A 93 -4.26 -35.55 -12.80
CA SER A 93 -4.18 -36.97 -13.17
C SER A 93 -5.14 -37.86 -12.36
N GLU A 94 -5.71 -37.33 -11.27
CA GLU A 94 -6.65 -38.02 -10.40
C GLU A 94 -7.61 -37.03 -9.74
N SER A 95 -8.66 -37.54 -9.10
CA SER A 95 -9.62 -36.67 -8.39
C SER A 95 -8.96 -36.06 -7.15
N MET A 96 -9.19 -34.77 -6.92
CA MET A 96 -8.50 -34.02 -5.88
C MET A 96 -9.33 -32.86 -5.35
N THR A 97 -8.82 -32.25 -4.28
CA THR A 97 -9.43 -31.09 -3.65
C THR A 97 -8.39 -29.98 -3.54
N PHE A 98 -8.73 -28.80 -4.06
CA PHE A 98 -8.05 -27.55 -3.79
C PHE A 98 -8.69 -26.89 -2.56
N VAL A 99 -7.86 -26.34 -1.69
CA VAL A 99 -8.26 -25.52 -0.53
C VAL A 99 -7.78 -24.11 -0.79
N ALA A 100 -8.68 -23.14 -0.60
CA ALA A 100 -8.35 -21.73 -0.74
C ALA A 100 -7.34 -21.30 0.33
N VAL A 101 -6.32 -20.58 -0.10
CA VAL A 101 -5.33 -19.92 0.75
C VAL A 101 -5.64 -18.44 0.76
N TYR A 102 -5.67 -17.86 1.95
CA TYR A 102 -5.95 -16.45 2.17
C TYR A 102 -4.79 -15.76 2.88
N ASP A 103 -4.67 -14.47 2.65
CA ASP A 103 -3.95 -13.55 3.51
C ASP A 103 -4.97 -12.68 4.26
N GLU A 104 -4.71 -12.35 5.52
CA GLU A 104 -5.59 -11.46 6.28
C GLU A 104 -5.12 -10.01 6.16
N TYR A 105 -6.05 -9.08 5.93
CA TYR A 105 -5.75 -7.65 6.05
C TYR A 105 -5.76 -7.27 7.53
N ILE A 106 -4.59 -6.89 8.04
CA ILE A 106 -4.44 -6.47 9.43
C ILE A 106 -4.00 -5.01 9.50
N THR A 107 -4.24 -4.38 10.66
CA THR A 107 -3.72 -3.05 10.98
C THR A 107 -2.78 -3.14 12.17
N LEU A 108 -1.54 -2.73 11.97
CA LEU A 108 -0.53 -2.56 13.02
C LEU A 108 -0.42 -1.08 13.38
N THR A 109 -0.25 -0.79 14.67
CA THR A 109 -0.18 0.58 15.18
C THR A 109 1.09 0.83 15.97
N VAL A 110 1.70 2.00 15.78
CA VAL A 110 2.91 2.44 16.48
C VAL A 110 2.67 3.80 17.11
N PRO A 111 2.78 3.94 18.44
CA PRO A 111 2.58 5.22 19.10
C PRO A 111 3.76 6.17 18.86
N PHE A 112 3.46 7.45 18.75
CA PHE A 112 4.48 8.49 18.74
C PHE A 112 4.01 9.76 19.43
N THR A 113 4.97 10.55 19.91
CA THR A 113 4.73 11.88 20.46
C THR A 113 5.51 12.92 19.67
N THR A 114 4.83 13.99 19.25
CA THR A 114 5.46 15.20 18.70
C THR A 114 5.47 16.30 19.75
N MET A 115 6.67 16.76 20.11
CA MET A 115 6.93 17.88 21.00
C MET A 115 7.21 19.13 20.17
N VAL A 116 6.48 20.21 20.44
CA VAL A 116 6.69 21.53 19.86
C VAL A 116 7.28 22.45 20.93
N LYS A 117 8.53 22.87 20.73
CA LYS A 117 9.22 23.86 21.56
C LYS A 117 9.10 25.24 20.95
N LEU A 118 8.85 26.22 21.81
CA LEU A 118 8.89 27.63 21.44
C LEU A 118 10.25 28.21 21.82
N ASP A 119 10.97 28.72 20.82
CA ASP A 119 12.25 29.44 20.95
C ASP A 119 12.18 30.78 20.20
N GLY A 120 11.02 31.44 20.32
CA GLY A 120 10.74 32.75 19.75
C GLY A 120 9.64 33.47 20.54
N ASP A 121 9.36 34.71 20.15
CA ASP A 121 8.37 35.55 20.83
C ASP A 121 6.92 35.21 20.48
N ILE A 122 6.69 34.56 19.34
CA ILE A 122 5.35 34.29 18.80
C ILE A 122 5.11 32.78 18.78
N ALA A 123 4.03 32.32 19.41
CA ALA A 123 3.63 30.92 19.37
C ALA A 123 3.26 30.49 17.93
N PRO A 124 3.57 29.25 17.52
CA PRO A 124 3.13 28.74 16.23
C PRO A 124 1.61 28.62 16.19
N GLY A 125 1.05 28.74 15.00
CA GLY A 125 -0.37 28.44 14.75
C GLY A 125 -0.63 26.94 14.71
N GLU A 126 -1.79 26.56 14.15
CA GLU A 126 -2.08 25.16 13.86
C GLU A 126 -1.05 24.61 12.85
N THR A 127 -0.48 23.45 13.13
CA THR A 127 0.54 22.83 12.26
C THR A 127 0.42 21.31 12.33
N THR A 128 0.37 20.67 11.17
CA THR A 128 0.34 19.21 11.04
C THR A 128 1.73 18.68 10.76
N PHE A 129 2.12 17.66 11.50
CA PHE A 129 3.35 16.91 11.28
C PHE A 129 3.01 15.50 10.80
N ASP A 130 3.49 15.16 9.61
CA ASP A 130 3.33 13.83 9.03
C ASP A 130 4.56 12.96 9.31
N LEU A 131 4.38 11.66 9.42
CA LEU A 131 5.45 10.67 9.43
C LEU A 131 5.51 10.00 8.05
N ALA A 132 6.72 9.68 7.62
CA ALA A 132 6.96 8.97 6.38
C ALA A 132 7.89 7.77 6.59
N ILE A 133 7.67 6.73 5.79
CA ILE A 133 8.64 5.66 5.60
C ILE A 133 9.74 6.20 4.70
N VAL A 134 10.95 6.33 5.23
CA VAL A 134 12.12 6.85 4.49
C VAL A 134 12.92 5.74 3.82
N ALA A 135 12.82 4.51 4.33
CA ALA A 135 13.37 3.32 3.69
C ALA A 135 12.69 2.06 4.24
N ALA A 136 12.74 0.97 3.48
CA ALA A 136 12.46 -0.38 3.95
C ALA A 136 13.46 -1.34 3.30
N ASN A 137 13.83 -2.40 4.02
CA ASN A 137 14.79 -3.38 3.51
C ASN A 137 14.18 -4.31 2.45
N ALA A 138 12.85 -4.43 2.42
CA ALA A 138 12.15 -5.06 1.31
C ALA A 138 12.00 -4.11 0.11
N SER A 139 11.92 -4.69 -1.10
CA SER A 139 11.53 -3.97 -2.31
C SER A 139 10.06 -3.56 -2.26
N GLU A 140 9.73 -2.35 -2.74
CA GLU A 140 8.35 -1.79 -2.76
C GLU A 140 7.31 -2.75 -3.37
N GLU A 141 7.67 -3.51 -4.40
CA GLU A 141 6.79 -4.50 -5.04
C GLU A 141 6.27 -5.58 -4.07
N ARG A 142 6.99 -5.86 -2.97
CA ARG A 142 6.61 -6.87 -1.97
C ARG A 142 5.60 -6.36 -0.94
N TYR A 143 5.35 -5.05 -0.91
CA TYR A 143 4.39 -4.45 0.01
C TYR A 143 3.51 -3.40 -0.67
N ALA A 144 3.24 -3.58 -1.96
CA ALA A 144 2.48 -2.64 -2.78
C ALA A 144 1.05 -2.36 -2.26
N ASP A 145 0.47 -3.30 -1.53
CA ASP A 145 -0.87 -3.18 -0.94
C ASP A 145 -0.84 -2.72 0.53
N VAL A 146 0.34 -2.36 1.06
CA VAL A 146 0.47 -1.78 2.40
C VAL A 146 0.26 -0.27 2.35
N VAL A 147 -0.71 0.19 3.12
CA VAL A 147 -0.99 1.60 3.34
C VAL A 147 -0.41 2.02 4.68
N VAL A 148 0.46 3.04 4.67
CA VAL A 148 1.02 3.65 5.87
C VAL A 148 0.43 5.04 6.06
N SER A 149 -0.04 5.34 7.27
CA SER A 149 -0.51 6.68 7.61
C SER A 149 -0.19 7.03 9.06
N GLY A 150 0.35 8.23 9.28
CA GLY A 150 0.65 8.74 10.61
C GLY A 150 0.85 10.24 10.56
N SER A 151 0.00 10.97 11.27
CA SER A 151 0.10 12.43 11.37
C SER A 151 -0.45 12.92 12.71
N VAL A 152 -0.05 14.12 13.09
CA VAL A 152 -0.56 14.79 14.29
C VAL A 152 -0.68 16.29 14.05
N THR A 153 -1.82 16.87 14.42
CA THR A 153 -2.05 18.31 14.35
C THR A 153 -1.82 18.94 15.72
N THR A 154 -1.00 19.98 15.74
CA THR A 154 -0.62 20.76 16.92
C THR A 154 -1.24 22.14 16.86
N ILE A 155 -1.45 22.78 18.02
CA ILE A 155 -2.09 24.11 18.14
C ILE A 155 -1.19 25.14 18.86
N GLY A 156 0.11 24.87 18.91
CA GLY A 156 1.08 25.63 19.70
C GLY A 156 2.14 24.74 20.35
N ALA A 157 2.96 25.33 21.22
CA ALA A 157 3.95 24.59 22.00
C ALA A 157 3.30 23.57 22.96
N GLY A 158 3.89 22.39 23.06
CA GLY A 158 3.37 21.28 23.88
C GLY A 158 3.67 19.91 23.29
N ASP A 159 3.14 18.88 23.92
CA ASP A 159 3.32 17.48 23.53
C ASP A 159 1.99 16.93 22.97
N TYR A 160 2.06 16.31 21.80
CA TYR A 160 0.91 15.81 21.07
C TYR A 160 1.13 14.35 20.69
N GLN A 161 0.21 13.49 21.12
CA GLN A 161 0.25 12.07 20.79
C GLN A 161 -0.34 11.83 19.40
N GLY A 162 0.30 10.93 18.66
CA GLY A 162 -0.16 10.44 17.38
C GLY A 162 -0.02 8.92 17.29
N THR A 163 -0.55 8.36 16.21
CA THR A 163 -0.46 6.93 15.94
C THR A 163 -0.10 6.74 14.47
N LEU A 164 1.00 6.05 14.22
CA LEU A 164 1.36 5.56 12.91
C LEU A 164 0.66 4.22 12.69
N THR A 165 0.06 4.02 11.53
CA THR A 165 -0.70 2.83 11.19
C THR A 165 -0.14 2.20 9.92
N PHE A 166 -0.06 0.87 9.90
CA PHE A 166 0.27 0.06 8.74
C PHE A 166 -0.92 -0.86 8.50
N THR A 167 -1.58 -0.72 7.36
CA THR A 167 -2.75 -1.56 7.01
C THR A 167 -2.48 -2.24 5.69
N GLY A 168 -2.58 -3.57 5.65
CA GLY A 168 -2.31 -4.33 4.45
C GLY A 168 -2.37 -5.84 4.70
N PRO A 169 -2.09 -6.65 3.67
CA PRO A 169 -2.00 -8.09 3.81
C PRO A 169 -0.87 -8.47 4.79
N GLU A 170 -1.13 -9.43 5.67
CA GLU A 170 -0.19 -9.86 6.71
C GLU A 170 1.18 -10.27 6.14
N GLN A 171 1.23 -11.00 5.02
CA GLN A 171 2.52 -11.38 4.41
C GLN A 171 3.29 -10.20 3.84
N GLN A 172 2.59 -9.20 3.31
CA GLN A 172 3.22 -7.98 2.80
C GLN A 172 3.74 -7.11 3.95
N LEU A 173 2.96 -6.98 5.03
CA LEU A 173 3.39 -6.32 6.26
C LEU A 173 4.62 -7.03 6.86
N TRP A 174 4.60 -8.36 6.93
CA TRP A 174 5.75 -9.13 7.37
C TRP A 174 6.95 -8.93 6.44
N SER A 175 6.75 -8.96 5.12
CA SER A 175 7.83 -8.70 4.15
C SER A 175 8.46 -7.32 4.36
N MET A 176 7.64 -6.28 4.55
CA MET A 176 8.09 -4.91 4.79
C MET A 176 8.84 -4.76 6.11
N LEU A 177 8.34 -5.36 7.19
CA LEU A 177 8.74 -5.05 8.56
C LEU A 177 9.64 -6.12 9.20
N SER A 178 9.76 -7.32 8.64
CA SER A 178 10.60 -8.39 9.22
C SER A 178 12.09 -8.11 9.11
N GLU A 179 12.50 -7.38 8.07
CA GLU A 179 13.89 -6.92 7.90
C GLU A 179 14.09 -5.47 8.37
N GLY A 180 13.00 -4.77 8.67
CA GLY A 180 13.02 -3.39 9.17
C GLY A 180 12.53 -2.37 8.14
N ALA A 181 11.71 -1.45 8.62
CA ALA A 181 11.35 -0.21 7.93
C ALA A 181 11.76 1.00 8.77
N PHE A 182 12.12 2.09 8.12
CA PHE A 182 12.66 3.27 8.77
C PHE A 182 11.69 4.43 8.64
N VAL A 183 11.44 5.11 9.76
CA VAL A 183 10.43 6.16 9.88
C VAL A 183 11.07 7.44 10.37
N GLN A 184 10.66 8.55 9.76
CA GLN A 184 11.04 9.89 10.15
C GLN A 184 9.82 10.81 10.11
N GLN A 185 9.85 11.89 10.89
CA GLN A 185 8.92 12.99 10.69
C GLN A 185 9.29 13.77 9.43
N VAL A 186 8.29 14.14 8.63
CA VAL A 186 8.47 14.87 7.38
C VAL A 186 8.90 16.31 7.69
N ASN A 187 10.03 16.73 7.11
CA ASN A 187 10.43 18.11 7.10
C ASN A 187 9.70 18.86 5.98
N ALA A 188 8.63 19.60 6.34
CA ALA A 188 7.85 20.37 5.37
C ALA A 188 8.55 21.65 4.88
N GLY A 189 9.68 22.05 5.48
CA GLY A 189 10.46 23.22 5.07
C GLY A 189 9.80 24.57 5.37
N GLU A 190 8.81 24.59 6.27
CA GLU A 190 8.11 25.81 6.68
C GLU A 190 9.04 26.80 7.42
N GLU A 191 8.81 28.10 7.22
CA GLU A 191 9.65 29.14 7.82
C GLU A 191 9.59 29.11 9.36
N ASN A 192 10.74 29.41 9.99
CA ASN A 192 10.93 29.48 11.44
C ASN A 192 10.83 28.14 12.18
N TRP A 193 10.65 27.03 11.46
CA TRP A 193 10.67 25.68 12.02
C TRP A 193 12.04 25.03 11.87
N THR A 194 12.48 24.39 12.94
CA THR A 194 13.51 23.34 12.92
C THR A 194 12.81 22.02 13.20
N TYR A 195 12.80 21.12 12.22
CA TYR A 195 12.17 19.82 12.33
C TYR A 195 13.12 18.80 12.95
N ASP A 196 12.57 17.85 13.70
CA ASP A 196 13.34 16.70 14.19
C ASP A 196 13.73 15.79 13.02
N ASP A 197 15.00 15.39 12.95
CA ASP A 197 15.55 14.50 11.92
C ASP A 197 15.84 13.09 12.46
N THR A 198 15.43 12.77 13.69
CA THR A 198 15.57 11.43 14.27
C THR A 198 14.86 10.39 13.43
N VAL A 199 15.55 9.28 13.14
CA VAL A 199 15.01 8.13 12.44
C VAL A 199 14.82 6.97 13.41
N TYR A 200 13.69 6.29 13.30
CA TYR A 200 13.40 5.07 14.05
C TYR A 200 13.31 3.87 13.11
N GLY A 201 13.83 2.73 13.55
CA GLY A 201 13.62 1.44 12.91
C GLY A 201 12.40 0.76 13.49
N LEU A 202 11.53 0.21 12.64
CA LEU A 202 10.36 -0.57 13.01
C LEU A 202 10.55 -2.00 12.52
N LEU A 203 10.40 -2.96 13.44
CA LEU A 203 10.60 -4.38 13.15
C LEU A 203 9.41 -5.20 13.61
N LEU A 204 8.92 -6.11 12.76
CA LEU A 204 7.90 -7.07 13.13
C LEU A 204 8.55 -8.38 13.60
N SER A 205 8.42 -8.70 14.89
CA SER A 205 8.98 -9.91 15.50
C SER A 205 7.88 -10.92 15.85
N GLN A 206 8.15 -12.22 15.62
CA GLN A 206 7.25 -13.30 16.04
C GLN A 206 7.42 -13.58 17.54
N ILE A 207 6.31 -13.66 18.27
CA ILE A 207 6.26 -13.78 19.75
C ILE A 207 6.97 -15.05 20.32
N ALA A 208 7.25 -16.04 19.47
CA ALA A 208 7.65 -17.39 19.90
C ALA A 208 9.02 -17.54 20.58
N ALA A 209 9.82 -16.49 20.77
CA ALA A 209 11.11 -16.60 21.47
C ALA A 209 11.09 -16.21 22.96
N TYR A 210 10.17 -15.35 23.41
CA TYR A 210 10.24 -14.77 24.77
C TYR A 210 8.97 -14.81 25.62
N ALA A 211 7.78 -15.03 25.03
CA ALA A 211 6.56 -15.10 25.82
C ALA A 211 6.17 -16.56 26.10
N MET A 212 6.09 -16.94 27.38
CA MET A 212 5.29 -18.08 27.82
C MET A 212 3.78 -17.74 27.71
N SER A 213 3.34 -17.23 26.57
CA SER A 213 1.95 -16.87 26.25
C SER A 213 1.48 -17.68 25.04
N PRO A 214 0.27 -18.25 25.06
CA PRO A 214 -0.27 -19.03 23.95
C PRO A 214 -0.84 -18.16 22.81
N GLU A 215 -0.67 -16.85 22.84
CA GLU A 215 -1.12 -15.97 21.75
C GLU A 215 -0.10 -16.00 20.60
N GLU A 216 -0.42 -16.75 19.55
CA GLU A 216 0.22 -16.62 18.24
C GLU A 216 -0.02 -15.17 17.75
N GLY A 217 1.07 -14.43 17.54
CA GLY A 217 0.96 -13.04 17.10
C GLY A 217 2.31 -12.42 16.80
N PHE A 218 2.26 -11.22 16.22
CA PHE A 218 3.42 -10.40 15.94
C PHE A 218 3.48 -9.23 16.93
N VAL A 219 4.70 -8.83 17.30
CA VAL A 219 4.95 -7.61 18.07
C VAL A 219 5.74 -6.64 17.19
N MET A 220 5.26 -5.39 17.13
CA MET A 220 6.03 -4.31 16.54
C MET A 220 7.06 -3.80 17.55
N LEU A 221 8.33 -3.84 17.17
CA LEU A 221 9.43 -3.26 17.92
C LEU A 221 9.78 -1.89 17.36
N ILE A 222 10.01 -0.93 18.24
CA ILE A 222 10.53 0.40 17.90
C ILE A 222 11.98 0.43 18.37
N LEU A 223 12.90 0.68 17.45
CA LEU A 223 14.34 0.62 17.69
C LEU A 223 15.00 1.94 17.28
N PRO A 224 16.07 2.36 17.97
CA PRO A 224 16.91 3.43 17.47
C PRO A 224 17.52 3.02 16.12
N ALA A 225 17.58 3.97 15.19
CA ALA A 225 18.21 3.78 13.89
C ALA A 225 19.17 4.91 13.58
N ALA A 226 20.18 4.61 12.77
CA ALA A 226 21.12 5.57 12.24
C ALA A 226 20.81 5.88 10.77
N CYS A 227 21.14 7.10 10.34
CA CYS A 227 21.11 7.52 8.95
C CYS A 227 22.50 8.04 8.56
N GLU A 228 23.11 7.45 7.54
CA GLU A 228 24.42 7.85 7.01
C GLU A 228 24.30 8.24 5.54
N GLU A 229 24.83 9.41 5.17
CA GLU A 229 24.96 9.81 3.77
C GLU A 229 26.32 9.34 3.21
N LYS A 230 26.29 8.55 2.13
CA LYS A 230 27.48 8.14 1.37
C LYS A 230 27.24 8.41 -0.10
N ASP A 231 28.10 9.21 -0.72
CA ASP A 231 28.04 9.57 -2.14
C ASP A 231 26.67 10.15 -2.59
N GLY A 232 25.99 10.89 -1.71
CA GLY A 232 24.67 11.47 -1.98
C GLY A 232 23.49 10.49 -1.83
N VAL A 233 23.73 9.29 -1.30
CA VAL A 233 22.71 8.28 -0.98
C VAL A 233 22.62 8.14 0.52
N LEU A 234 21.39 8.20 1.06
CA LEU A 234 21.11 7.96 2.47
C LEU A 234 20.98 6.46 2.72
N TYR A 235 21.68 5.97 3.74
CA TYR A 235 21.63 4.59 4.22
C TYR A 235 21.08 4.61 5.63
N TYR A 236 20.04 3.80 5.85
CA TYR A 236 19.38 3.66 7.13
C TYR A 236 19.70 2.28 7.68
N ASP A 237 20.07 2.21 8.95
CA ASP A 237 20.45 0.95 9.58
C ASP A 237 20.11 0.91 11.06
N ILE A 238 19.80 -0.28 11.54
CA ILE A 238 19.75 -0.60 12.98
C ILE A 238 21.10 -1.23 13.30
N ASP A 239 21.81 -0.70 14.29
CA ASP A 239 23.11 -1.27 14.68
C ASP A 239 22.90 -2.60 15.42
N TRP A 240 22.79 -3.68 14.65
CA TRP A 240 22.59 -5.03 15.16
C TRP A 240 23.76 -5.56 15.99
N GLU A 241 24.95 -4.95 15.89
CA GLU A 241 26.11 -5.37 16.69
C GLU A 241 26.02 -4.88 18.14
N THR A 242 25.33 -3.74 18.36
CA THR A 242 25.26 -3.10 19.68
C THR A 242 23.88 -3.15 20.33
N ILE A 243 22.82 -3.37 19.55
CA ILE A 243 21.44 -3.38 20.05
C ILE A 243 21.19 -4.52 21.05
N ASP A 244 20.59 -4.18 22.19
CA ASP A 244 20.06 -5.12 23.18
C ASP A 244 18.52 -5.05 23.14
N LEU A 245 17.88 -6.05 22.53
CA LEU A 245 16.43 -6.07 22.35
C LEU A 245 15.63 -6.10 23.67
N ASP A 246 16.26 -6.42 24.80
CA ASP A 246 15.60 -6.35 26.11
C ASP A 246 15.65 -4.95 26.73
N LYS A 247 16.50 -4.04 26.21
CA LYS A 247 16.75 -2.71 26.79
C LYS A 247 16.49 -1.55 25.84
N ASP A 248 16.77 -1.74 24.56
CA ASP A 248 16.80 -0.68 23.57
C ASP A 248 15.52 -0.59 22.74
N VAL A 249 14.58 -1.53 22.94
CA VAL A 249 13.21 -1.41 22.42
C VAL A 249 12.51 -0.26 23.13
N LEU A 250 11.99 0.67 22.34
CA LEU A 250 11.31 1.86 22.81
C LEU A 250 9.81 1.64 22.92
N ASP A 251 9.18 2.26 23.92
CA ASP A 251 7.72 2.23 24.08
C ASP A 251 7.00 3.08 23.02
N GLU A 252 7.65 4.16 22.54
CA GLU A 252 7.12 5.07 21.54
C GLU A 252 8.23 5.82 20.79
N MET A 253 7.90 6.35 19.60
CA MET A 253 8.76 7.31 18.91
C MET A 253 8.54 8.73 19.46
N ARG A 254 9.59 9.56 19.51
CA ARG A 254 9.50 10.94 20.01
C ARG A 254 10.22 11.90 19.07
N PHE A 255 9.51 12.93 18.60
CA PHE A 255 10.02 13.95 17.70
C PHE A 255 9.91 15.33 18.34
N THR A 256 10.98 16.11 18.36
CA THR A 256 11.07 17.45 18.95
C THR A 256 11.34 18.51 17.88
N ASN A 257 10.34 19.34 17.63
CA ASN A 257 10.41 20.46 16.69
C ASN A 257 10.51 21.78 17.43
N THR A 258 11.21 22.75 16.86
CA THR A 258 11.42 24.07 17.47
C THR A 258 10.91 25.18 16.56
N TYR A 259 10.11 26.11 17.09
CA TYR A 259 9.60 27.28 16.39
C TYR A 259 10.24 28.58 16.90
N THR A 260 10.76 29.42 16.00
CA THR A 260 11.70 30.52 16.33
C THR A 260 11.24 31.92 15.90
N LYS A 261 9.95 32.12 15.65
CA LYS A 261 9.45 33.43 15.15
C LYS A 261 9.53 34.51 16.23
N ASN A 262 10.28 35.57 15.95
CA ASN A 262 10.45 36.73 16.83
C ASN A 262 9.60 37.93 16.40
N VAL A 263 9.32 38.84 17.33
CA VAL A 263 8.67 40.12 17.01
C VAL A 263 9.70 41.01 16.31
N THR A 264 9.40 41.44 15.09
CA THR A 264 10.18 42.50 14.44
C THR A 264 9.81 43.84 15.05
N GLU A 265 10.61 44.29 16.03
CA GLU A 265 10.56 45.70 16.46
C GLU A 265 10.94 46.58 15.28
N SER A 266 9.92 47.18 14.66
CA SER A 266 10.13 48.29 13.75
C SER A 266 10.50 49.51 14.59
N THR A 267 11.80 49.74 14.80
CA THR A 267 12.29 51.05 15.25
C THR A 267 12.12 52.04 14.10
N GLU A 268 10.89 52.48 13.85
CA GLU A 268 10.63 53.72 13.14
C GLU A 268 11.04 54.86 14.07
N SER A 269 12.29 55.31 13.93
CA SER A 269 12.76 56.54 14.54
C SER A 269 11.96 57.73 13.99
N THR A 270 10.84 58.06 14.63
CA THR A 270 10.18 59.35 14.43
C THR A 270 10.88 60.40 15.29
N GLU A 271 11.68 61.23 14.64
CA GLU A 271 12.25 62.47 15.18
C GLU A 271 11.12 63.42 15.65
N PRO A 272 11.29 64.17 16.77
CA PRO A 272 10.18 64.88 17.38
C PRO A 272 9.90 66.19 16.66
N THR A 273 8.69 66.37 16.14
CA THR A 273 8.18 67.72 15.83
C THR A 273 7.17 68.16 16.89
N GLU A 274 7.50 69.30 17.47
CA GLU A 274 6.92 69.98 18.60
C GLU A 274 5.53 70.61 18.31
N SER A 275 4.63 70.45 19.29
CA SER A 275 3.50 71.30 19.71
C SER A 275 2.36 71.69 18.75
N ALA A 276 1.16 71.16 19.06
CA ALA A 276 -0.03 71.98 19.31
C ALA A 276 -0.94 71.33 20.38
N LYS A 277 -1.43 72.16 21.31
CA LYS A 277 -2.21 71.87 22.55
C LYS A 277 -3.73 71.66 22.25
N PRO A 278 -4.62 71.38 23.24
CA PRO A 278 -5.44 70.17 23.31
C PRO A 278 -6.94 70.43 23.12
N THR A 279 -7.74 69.40 22.82
CA THR A 279 -9.20 69.47 23.06
C THR A 279 -9.76 68.10 23.45
N GLU A 280 -9.97 67.98 24.76
CA GLU A 280 -11.07 67.39 25.53
C GLU A 280 -11.81 66.10 25.08
N SER A 281 -11.86 65.20 26.06
CA SER A 281 -12.54 63.91 26.21
C SER A 281 -13.96 63.75 25.67
N ALA A 282 -14.24 62.55 25.11
CA ALA A 282 -15.54 61.89 25.25
C ALA A 282 -15.36 60.36 25.45
N LYS A 283 -16.20 59.85 26.35
CA LYS A 283 -16.30 58.58 27.08
C LYS A 283 -16.47 57.30 26.19
N PRO A 284 -16.11 56.09 26.69
CA PRO A 284 -16.22 54.83 25.94
C PRO A 284 -17.67 54.33 25.81
N THR A 285 -17.96 53.64 24.71
CA THR A 285 -19.23 52.91 24.51
C THR A 285 -18.98 51.40 24.64
N GLU A 286 -19.78 50.76 25.49
CA GLU A 286 -19.83 49.33 25.82
C GLU A 286 -20.28 48.42 24.65
N PRO A 287 -20.10 47.09 24.78
CA PRO A 287 -20.27 46.14 23.68
C PRO A 287 -21.72 45.67 23.52
N THR A 288 -22.13 45.38 22.29
CA THR A 288 -23.44 44.78 21.99
C THR A 288 -23.34 43.25 21.97
N LYS A 289 -24.03 42.59 22.91
CA LYS A 289 -24.29 41.14 22.97
C LYS A 289 -25.51 40.78 22.06
N PRO A 290 -25.84 39.49 21.78
CA PRO A 290 -26.21 38.99 20.46
C PRO A 290 -27.74 38.96 20.26
N THR A 291 -28.19 38.79 19.02
CA THR A 291 -29.60 38.50 18.72
C THR A 291 -29.70 37.14 18.03
N GLU A 292 -30.57 36.28 18.56
CA GLU A 292 -31.10 35.05 17.97
C GLU A 292 -32.55 34.87 18.49
N PRO A 293 -33.44 34.04 17.91
CA PRO A 293 -33.59 33.57 16.52
C PRO A 293 -34.98 33.95 15.96
N THR A 294 -35.24 33.67 14.68
CA THR A 294 -36.62 33.36 14.24
C THR A 294 -36.60 32.14 13.32
N GLU A 295 -37.24 31.09 13.83
CA GLU A 295 -37.61 29.82 13.21
C GLU A 295 -38.26 29.98 11.82
N ASN A 296 -37.86 29.13 10.89
CA ASN A 296 -38.74 28.50 9.89
C ASN A 296 -38.07 27.23 9.36
N ASN A 297 -38.59 26.06 9.75
CA ASN A 297 -38.48 24.81 9.00
C ASN A 297 -39.86 24.12 9.10
N PRO A 298 -40.35 23.38 8.07
CA PRO A 298 -39.78 22.06 7.76
C PRO A 298 -39.62 21.74 6.25
N ASP A 299 -38.42 21.23 5.93
CA ASP A 299 -38.10 19.95 5.30
C ASP A 299 -38.53 19.66 3.84
N THR A 300 -37.54 19.52 2.93
CA THR A 300 -37.04 18.22 2.40
C THR A 300 -36.12 18.43 1.17
N GLY A 301 -34.84 18.08 1.34
CA GLY A 301 -34.02 17.31 0.37
C GLY A 301 -33.45 17.99 -0.90
N ALA A 302 -32.16 18.35 -0.87
CA ALA A 302 -31.12 17.87 -1.81
C ALA A 302 -29.80 18.64 -1.59
N ALA A 303 -28.76 17.93 -1.14
CA ALA A 303 -27.41 18.44 -1.03
C ALA A 303 -26.78 18.60 -2.43
N THR A 304 -26.36 19.82 -2.78
CA THR A 304 -25.36 20.06 -3.83
C THR A 304 -24.04 20.38 -3.13
N SER A 305 -23.09 19.45 -3.24
CA SER A 305 -21.70 19.59 -2.80
C SER A 305 -21.02 20.79 -3.47
N PRO A 306 -20.20 21.60 -2.78
CA PRO A 306 -19.32 22.55 -3.44
C PRO A 306 -18.10 21.83 -4.01
N GLN A 307 -17.98 21.88 -5.33
CA GLN A 307 -16.85 21.41 -6.11
C GLN A 307 -15.73 22.46 -6.07
N THR A 308 -14.55 22.06 -5.61
CA THR A 308 -13.26 22.64 -6.02
C THR A 308 -12.22 21.54 -6.11
N GLY A 309 -12.24 20.85 -7.24
CA GLY A 309 -11.12 20.09 -7.78
C GLY A 309 -10.96 20.55 -9.21
N ASP A 310 -10.05 21.50 -9.44
CA ASP A 310 -9.60 21.92 -10.76
C ASP A 310 -8.24 22.58 -10.64
N ASN A 311 -7.18 21.76 -10.75
CA ASN A 311 -5.87 22.15 -11.24
C ASN A 311 -4.87 20.99 -11.16
N SER A 312 -5.00 20.01 -12.07
CA SER A 312 -3.82 19.46 -12.76
C SER A 312 -4.19 18.41 -13.81
N SER A 313 -3.27 18.24 -14.76
CA SER A 313 -3.20 17.10 -15.68
C SER A 313 -3.95 17.22 -17.02
N LEU A 314 -3.70 18.28 -17.78
CA LEU A 314 -3.82 18.25 -19.26
C LEU A 314 -2.49 18.65 -19.92
N MET A 315 -1.81 19.62 -19.33
CA MET A 315 -0.47 20.04 -19.74
C MET A 315 0.59 18.93 -19.51
N LEU A 316 0.40 18.12 -18.47
CA LEU A 316 1.28 17.00 -18.12
C LEU A 316 1.17 15.85 -19.14
N TRP A 317 -0.04 15.51 -19.57
CA TRP A 317 -0.26 14.54 -20.65
C TRP A 317 0.24 15.03 -22.01
N LEU A 318 0.08 16.33 -22.32
CA LEU A 318 0.63 16.93 -23.54
C LEU A 318 2.16 16.95 -23.54
N ALA A 319 2.80 17.20 -22.40
CA ALA A 319 4.26 17.09 -22.27
C ALA A 319 4.75 15.65 -22.44
N LEU A 320 4.03 14.66 -21.89
CA LEU A 320 4.36 13.24 -22.03
C LEU A 320 4.31 12.76 -23.49
N LEU A 321 3.35 13.26 -24.29
CA LEU A 321 3.21 12.90 -25.70
C LEU A 321 4.29 13.50 -26.61
N ILE A 322 4.87 14.65 -26.25
CA ILE A 322 5.96 15.26 -27.03
C ILE A 322 7.28 14.50 -26.83
N VAL A 323 7.51 13.97 -25.63
CA VAL A 323 8.70 13.16 -25.32
C VAL A 323 8.69 11.81 -26.04
N SER A 324 7.53 11.20 -26.27
CA SER A 324 7.43 9.92 -26.98
C SER A 324 7.65 10.02 -28.49
N ALA A 325 7.37 11.18 -29.11
CA ALA A 325 7.58 11.38 -30.54
C ALA A 325 9.05 11.66 -30.94
N ALA A 326 9.90 12.15 -30.03
CA ALA A 326 11.29 12.47 -30.33
C ALA A 326 12.22 11.24 -30.38
N GLY A 327 11.84 10.12 -29.75
CA GLY A 327 12.66 8.90 -29.69
C GLY A 327 12.72 8.10 -31.00
N VAL A 328 11.70 8.22 -31.87
CA VAL A 328 11.57 7.35 -33.05
C VAL A 328 12.35 7.87 -34.28
N ILE A 329 12.72 9.16 -34.33
CA ILE A 329 13.47 9.72 -35.47
C ILE A 329 15.00 9.58 -35.29
N GLY A 330 15.51 9.49 -34.05
CA GLY A 330 16.95 9.36 -33.76
C GLY A 330 17.56 8.00 -34.12
N ALA A 331 16.81 6.90 -34.00
CA ALA A 331 17.31 5.55 -34.29
C ALA A 331 17.36 5.22 -35.79
N GLY A 332 16.60 5.92 -36.62
CA GLY A 332 16.56 5.69 -38.07
C GLY A 332 17.76 6.24 -38.85
N VAL A 333 18.43 7.29 -38.34
CA VAL A 333 19.53 7.96 -39.06
C VAL A 333 20.91 7.38 -38.73
N CYS A 334 21.09 6.76 -37.56
CA CYS A 334 22.36 6.12 -37.20
C CYS A 334 22.55 4.73 -37.83
N SER A 335 21.48 4.01 -38.16
CA SER A 335 21.58 2.70 -38.83
C SER A 335 21.92 2.81 -40.32
N LYS A 336 21.56 3.92 -40.99
CA LYS A 336 21.86 4.14 -42.42
C LYS A 336 23.31 4.55 -42.69
N ARG A 337 24.06 5.03 -41.70
CA ARG A 337 25.48 5.43 -41.89
C ARG A 337 26.49 4.31 -41.67
N ARG A 338 26.07 3.15 -41.15
CA ARG A 338 26.97 1.99 -40.92
C ARG A 338 27.10 1.04 -42.11
N ASN A 339 26.27 1.19 -43.16
CA ASN A 339 26.32 0.35 -44.37
C ASN A 339 26.94 1.01 -45.61
N SER A 340 27.52 2.21 -45.50
CA SER A 340 28.18 2.89 -46.64
C SER A 340 29.69 3.09 -46.49
N ARG A 341 30.35 2.36 -45.57
CA ARG A 341 31.82 2.32 -45.46
C ARG A 341 32.42 0.91 -45.66
N ALA A 342 31.65 0.01 -46.25
CA ALA A 342 32.14 -1.27 -46.73
C ALA A 342 31.74 -1.42 -48.21
N LYS A 343 32.49 -0.77 -49.10
CA LYS A 343 32.67 -1.24 -50.46
C LYS A 343 34.00 -0.75 -51.01
#